data_AF-K4QVJ9-F1
#
_entry.id   AF-K4QVJ9-F1
#
_cell.length_a   1.000
_cell.length_b   1.000
_cell.length_c   1.000
_cell.angle_alpha   90.00
_cell.angle_beta   90.00
_cell.angle_gamma   90.00
#
_symmetry.space_group_name_H-M   'P 1'
#
loop_
_entity.id
_entity.type
_entity.pdbx_description
1 polymer ?
#
loop_
_entity_poly.entity_id
_entity_poly.type
_entity_poly.pdbx_seq_one_letter_code
_entity_poly.pdbx_strand_id
1 'polypeptide(L)' 'MLSVVNDDSSTESGSLIDEIVREGARRMLAAGLEAEVNQYIAELAAETDGAGRRLVVRNGRHRPRSVATAAGPVELTARA' A
#
# COMPACT_ATOMS: atom_id res chain seq x y z
N MET A 1 8.64 -12.50 21.42
CA MET A 1 7.37 -12.57 20.65
C MET A 1 6.26 -12.79 21.67
N LEU A 2 5.28 -11.90 21.79
CA LEU A 2 4.14 -12.13 22.69
C LEU A 2 3.14 -13.05 21.98
N SER A 3 2.79 -14.18 22.61
CA SER A 3 1.70 -15.06 22.15
C SER A 3 0.50 -14.91 23.06
N VAL A 4 -0.67 -14.63 22.50
CA VAL A 4 -1.96 -14.78 23.19
C VAL A 4 -2.29 -16.26 23.17
N VAL A 5 -2.45 -16.88 24.35
CA VAL A 5 -2.88 -18.28 24.50
C VAL A 5 -4.38 -18.25 24.79
N ASN A 6 -5.17 -18.89 23.95
CA ASN A 6 -6.58 -19.14 24.22
C ASN A 6 -6.73 -20.41 25.07
N ASP A 7 -7.80 -20.49 25.87
CA ASP A 7 -8.06 -21.57 26.84
C ASP A 7 -8.23 -22.96 26.17
N ASP A 8 -8.67 -22.96 24.90
CA ASP A 8 -8.53 -24.12 24.01
C ASP A 8 -7.23 -23.99 23.23
N SER A 9 -6.32 -24.95 23.44
CA SER A 9 -4.93 -25.01 22.96
C SER A 9 -4.74 -25.10 21.43
N SER A 10 -5.66 -24.54 20.64
CA SER A 10 -5.49 -24.30 19.21
C SER A 10 -5.10 -22.85 18.98
N THR A 11 -3.82 -22.63 18.65
CA THR A 11 -3.39 -21.39 18.03
C THR A 11 -3.99 -21.35 16.62
N GLU A 12 -5.22 -20.86 16.49
CA GLU A 12 -5.79 -20.45 15.20
C GLU A 12 -4.72 -19.63 14.46
N SER A 13 -4.48 -19.98 13.21
CA SER A 13 -3.29 -19.55 12.46
C SER A 13 -3.26 -18.02 12.32
N GLY A 14 -2.43 -17.37 13.15
CA GLY A 14 -2.31 -15.91 13.24
C GLY A 14 -3.31 -15.33 14.25
N SER A 15 -2.80 -14.66 15.27
CA SER A 15 -3.67 -13.94 16.21
C SER A 15 -4.55 -12.95 15.45
N LEU A 16 -5.80 -12.74 15.86
CA LEU A 16 -6.70 -11.70 15.32
C LEU A 16 -6.01 -10.32 15.23
N ILE A 17 -5.08 -10.05 16.14
CA ILE A 17 -4.26 -8.84 16.14
C ILE A 17 -3.33 -8.78 14.93
N ASP A 18 -2.71 -9.89 14.53
CA ASP A 18 -1.80 -9.94 13.38
C ASP A 18 -2.56 -9.67 12.07
N GLU A 19 -3.81 -10.13 11.96
CA GLU A 19 -4.67 -9.83 10.82
C GLU A 19 -5.01 -8.34 10.76
N ILE A 20 -5.42 -7.75 11.89
CA ILE A 20 -5.71 -6.31 12.00
C ILE A 20 -4.48 -5.49 11.60
N VAL A 21 -3.30 -5.88 12.08
CA VAL A 21 -2.03 -5.19 11.76
C VAL A 21 -1.70 -5.32 10.27
N ARG A 22 -1.85 -6.50 9.68
CA ARG A 22 -1.61 -6.72 8.24
C ARG A 22 -2.56 -5.90 7.37
N GLU A 23 -3.84 -5.88 7.73
CA GLU A 23 -4.86 -5.11 7.01
C GLU A 23 -4.65 -3.61 7.17
N GLY A 24 -4.29 -3.15 8.38
CA GLY A 24 -3.93 -1.77 8.65
C GLY A 24 -2.73 -1.31 7.81
N ALA A 25 -1.67 -2.12 7.78
CA ALA A 25 -0.49 -1.87 6.95
C ALA A 25 -0.86 -1.79 5.46
N ARG A 26 -1.71 -2.70 4.96
CA ARG A 26 -2.18 -2.69 3.56
C ARG A 26 -2.90 -1.39 3.21
N ARG A 27 -3.83 -0.95 4.06
CA ARG A 27 -4.58 0.29 3.85
C ARG A 27 -3.68 1.53 3.91
N MET A 28 -2.77 1.57 4.88
CA MET A 28 -1.84 2.68 5.07
C MET A 28 -0.91 2.83 3.86
N LEU A 29 -0.32 1.72 3.38
CA LEU A 29 0.56 1.75 2.21
C LEU A 29 -0.19 2.14 0.93
N ALA A 30 -1.42 1.63 0.75
CA ALA A 30 -2.24 2.02 -0.40
C ALA A 30 -2.61 3.52 -0.37
N ALA A 31 -2.99 4.05 0.79
CA ALA A 31 -3.33 5.45 0.95
C ALA A 31 -2.11 6.37 0.80
N GLY A 32 -0.97 5.99 1.38
CA GLY A 32 0.29 6.73 1.25
C GLY A 32 0.74 6.84 -0.21
N LEU A 33 0.70 5.73 -0.96
CA LEU A 33 1.05 5.72 -2.37
C LEU A 33 0.11 6.59 -3.22
N GLU A 34 -1.20 6.53 -2.98
CA GLU A 34 -2.17 7.41 -3.65
C GLU A 34 -1.88 8.89 -3.36
N ALA A 35 -1.57 9.24 -2.11
CA ALA A 35 -1.24 10.61 -1.72
C ALA A 35 0.05 11.11 -2.38
N GLU A 36 1.11 10.31 -2.38
CA GLU A 36 2.41 10.65 -2.98
C GLU A 36 2.31 10.84 -4.50
N VAL A 37 1.62 9.92 -5.20
CA VAL A 37 1.38 10.05 -6.66
C VAL A 37 0.58 11.32 -6.97
N ASN A 38 -0.47 11.62 -6.20
CA ASN A 38 -1.26 12.82 -6.40
C ASN A 38 -0.44 14.09 -6.16
N GLN A 39 0.40 14.11 -5.12
CA GLN A 39 1.29 15.23 -4.84
C GLN A 39 2.29 15.44 -5.98
N TYR A 40 2.96 14.38 -6.43
CA TYR A 40 3.94 14.45 -7.52
C TYR A 40 3.32 14.99 -8.83
N ILE A 41 2.13 14.50 -9.18
CA ILE A 41 1.39 14.97 -10.35
C ILE A 41 0.97 16.44 -10.19
N ALA A 42 0.60 16.88 -8.99
CA ALA A 42 0.19 18.26 -8.75
C ALA A 42 1.37 19.24 -8.83
N GLU A 43 2.52 18.87 -8.25
CA GLU A 43 3.74 19.67 -8.28
C GLU A 43 4.25 19.90 -9.71
N LEU A 44 4.09 18.91 -10.59
CA LEU A 44 4.55 18.94 -11.99
C LEU A 44 3.41 19.24 -12.99
N ALA A 45 2.29 19.80 -12.53
CA ALA A 45 1.13 20.05 -13.38
C ALA A 45 1.39 21.09 -14.49
N ALA A 46 2.29 22.05 -14.23
CA ALA A 46 2.63 23.11 -15.17
C ALA A 46 3.73 22.70 -16.18
N GLU A 47 4.40 21.57 -15.97
CA GLU A 47 5.46 21.09 -16.84
C GLU A 47 4.86 20.46 -18.10
N THR A 48 5.01 21.13 -19.25
CA THR A 48 4.48 20.68 -20.54
C THR A 48 5.55 20.63 -21.63
N ASP A 49 5.38 19.72 -22.59
CA ASP A 49 6.18 19.70 -23.81
C ASP A 49 5.85 20.87 -24.76
N GLY A 50 6.58 20.97 -25.89
CA GLY A 50 6.34 22.00 -26.91
C GLY A 50 4.99 21.91 -27.62
N ALA A 51 4.23 20.83 -27.44
CA ALA A 51 2.87 20.65 -27.94
C ALA A 51 1.80 20.91 -26.86
N GLY A 52 2.19 21.37 -25.67
CA GLY A 52 1.30 21.66 -24.55
C GLY A 52 0.81 20.43 -23.79
N ARG A 53 1.43 19.26 -23.96
CA ARG A 53 1.09 18.04 -23.23
C ARG A 53 1.87 17.98 -21.93
N ARG A 54 1.20 17.59 -20.85
CA ARG A 54 1.85 17.40 -19.54
C ARG A 54 2.96 16.35 -19.63
N LEU A 55 4.12 16.66 -19.06
CA LEU A 55 5.25 15.73 -19.01
C LEU A 55 5.03 14.58 -18.03
N VAL A 56 4.23 14.81 -16.98
CA VAL A 56 3.90 13.81 -15.96
C VAL A 56 2.39 13.60 -15.90
N VAL A 57 1.98 12.34 -16.08
CA VAL A 57 0.59 11.90 -16.02
C VAL A 57 0.47 10.59 -15.24
N ARG A 58 -0.76 10.31 -14.81
CA ARG A 58 -1.10 9.09 -14.09
C ARG A 58 -1.09 7.88 -15.03
N ASN A 59 -0.32 6.82 -14.72
CA ASN A 59 -0.18 5.60 -15.52
C ASN A 59 -1.08 4.44 -15.04
N GLY A 60 -2.36 4.72 -14.84
CA GLY A 60 -3.38 3.71 -14.57
C GLY A 60 -3.10 2.84 -13.34
N ARG A 61 -3.08 1.52 -13.52
CA ARG A 61 -2.89 0.54 -12.43
C ARG A 61 -1.92 -0.53 -12.85
N HIS A 62 -0.95 -0.79 -11.99
CA HIS A 62 -0.01 -1.88 -12.17
C HIS A 62 -0.54 -3.17 -11.57
N ARG A 63 0.06 -4.29 -11.97
CA ARG A 63 -0.24 -5.60 -11.38
C ARG A 63 0.04 -5.59 -9.87
N PRO A 64 -0.76 -6.32 -9.07
CA PRO A 64 -0.48 -6.50 -7.64
C PRO A 64 0.93 -7.05 -7.40
N ARG A 65 1.55 -6.62 -6.32
CA ARG A 65 2.88 -7.07 -5.87
C ARG A 65 2.89 -7.24 -4.35
N SER A 66 3.52 -8.31 -3.89
CA SER A 66 3.82 -8.51 -2.48
C SER A 66 4.96 -7.60 -2.02
N VAL A 67 4.75 -6.88 -0.93
CA VAL A 67 5.77 -6.07 -0.25
C VAL A 67 6.07 -6.70 1.11
N ALA A 68 7.35 -6.92 1.39
CA ALA A 68 7.80 -7.39 2.70
C ALA A 68 7.68 -6.24 3.72
N THR A 69 6.95 -6.47 4.81
CA THR A 69 6.78 -5.50 5.90
C THR A 69 7.00 -6.18 7.25
N ALA A 70 7.08 -5.40 8.33
CA ALA A 70 7.09 -5.93 9.69
C ALA A 70 5.81 -6.70 10.05
N ALA A 71 4.69 -6.41 9.36
CA ALA A 71 3.44 -7.17 9.47
C ALA A 71 3.45 -8.46 8.62
N GLY A 72 4.58 -8.82 8.01
CA GLY A 72 4.72 -9.89 7.02
C GLY A 72 4.44 -9.40 5.59
N PRO A 73 4.29 -10.33 4.62
CA PRO A 73 4.01 -9.97 3.24
C PRO A 73 2.62 -9.31 3.11
N VAL A 74 2.54 -8.23 2.34
CA VAL A 74 1.32 -7.46 2.05
C VAL A 74 1.19 -7.26 0.55
N GLU A 75 0.10 -7.75 -0.03
CA GLU A 75 -0.23 -7.53 -1.44
C GLU A 75 -0.76 -6.12 -1.69
N LEU A 76 -0.13 -5.39 -2.61
CA LEU A 76 -0.48 -4.02 -2.96
C LEU A 76 -0.63 -3.86 -4.47
N THR A 77 -1.64 -3.09 -4.88
CA THR A 77 -1.84 -2.65 -6.26
C THR A 77 -1.48 -1.18 -6.36
N ALA A 78 -0.40 -0.86 -7.07
CA ALA A 78 -0.06 0.53 -7.33
C ALA A 78 -1.02 1.14 -8.34
N ARG A 79 -1.60 2.29 -8.00
CA ARG A 79 -2.35 3.14 -8.92
C ARG A 79 -1.49 4.33 -9.27
N ALA A 80 -0.57 4.13 -10.22
CA ALA A 80 0.37 5.15 -10.68
C ALA A 80 -0.30 6.11 -11.64
#